data_AF-A0A1F4BM65-F1
#
_entry.id   AF-A0A1F4BM65-F1
#
_cell.length_a   1.000
_cell.length_b   1.000
_cell.length_c   1.000
_cell.angle_alpha   90.00
_cell.angle_beta   90.00
_cell.angle_gamma   90.00
#
_symmetry.space_group_name_H-M   'P 1'
#
loop_
_entity.id
_entity.type
_entity.pdbx_description
1 polymer ?
#
loop_
_entity_poly.entity_id
_entity_poly.type
_entity_poly.pdbx_seq_one_letter_code
_entity_poly.pdbx_strand_id
1 'polypeptide(L)'
;MTEFDATYYDGKTSARTAVRVRGCGHRLRIAGADGNFDAPLADVALDEVRADARVGSARRFLGLPGGAQLQTDDHDAVAALFPQAAPWQARILGLERRWSYALAAIAILAAFTWWCAVYGLPVAARLGAMAVPLTVESKLGEQALYALDKSFCEPSALGEGRRSEVQKQFERVTAGLKDGFLYRLELRSCPRIGPNALALPGGAVVMTDDLVRLATDDAQLAAVLAHEIGHVRQRHGLRLGLQGAGLAALIAALAGDAVSLTGLAMSLPTVLLQAGYSRGFEREADQYALERMSEIGVPARHFADIMALLSKQGPEAGLRGEALDYLSTHPAASERVEEAMKAR
;
A
#
# COMPACT_ATOMS: atom_id res chain seq x y z
N MET A 1 3.49 54.77 21.80
CA MET A 1 3.77 55.57 20.60
C MET A 1 4.86 54.83 19.87
N THR A 2 4.61 54.41 18.63
CA THR A 2 5.51 53.53 17.87
C THR A 2 5.95 54.26 16.62
N GLU A 3 7.26 54.32 16.38
CA GLU A 3 7.85 55.01 15.22
C GLU A 3 8.72 54.05 14.44
N PHE A 4 8.63 54.09 13.12
CA PHE A 4 9.42 53.24 12.23
C PHE A 4 9.61 53.91 10.86
N ASP A 5 10.67 53.53 10.17
CA ASP A 5 10.93 54.00 8.81
C ASP A 5 10.21 53.09 7.80
N ALA A 6 9.67 53.68 6.74
CA ALA A 6 8.96 52.98 5.69
C ALA A 6 9.18 53.63 4.32
N THR A 7 8.85 52.91 3.26
CA THR A 7 8.75 53.44 1.90
C THR A 7 7.28 53.63 1.57
N TYR A 8 6.89 54.84 1.23
CA TYR A 8 5.53 55.20 0.82
C TYR A 8 5.38 55.16 -0.70
N TYR A 9 4.24 54.60 -1.13
CA TYR A 9 3.74 54.57 -2.49
C TYR A 9 2.37 55.23 -2.50
N ASP A 10 2.15 56.20 -3.39
CA ASP A 10 0.93 57.00 -3.46
C ASP A 10 -0.26 56.29 -4.15
N GLY A 11 -0.03 55.09 -4.71
CA GLY A 11 -1.02 54.30 -5.44
C GLY A 11 -1.38 54.86 -6.84
N LYS A 12 -0.78 55.97 -7.25
CA LYS A 12 -1.01 56.65 -8.54
C LYS A 12 0.22 56.60 -9.44
N THR A 13 1.40 56.56 -8.85
CA THR A 13 2.70 56.51 -9.51
C THR A 13 3.57 55.43 -8.87
N SER A 14 4.56 54.92 -9.62
CA SER A 14 5.54 53.95 -9.09
C SER A 14 6.67 54.61 -8.28
N ALA A 15 6.51 55.89 -7.91
CA ALA A 15 7.52 56.64 -7.17
C ALA A 15 7.66 56.11 -5.74
N ARG A 16 8.91 56.04 -5.26
CA ARG A 16 9.25 55.56 -3.92
C ARG A 16 9.68 56.75 -3.06
N THR A 17 8.95 57.00 -1.98
CA THR A 17 9.28 58.08 -1.05
C THR A 17 9.67 57.49 0.29
N ALA A 18 10.87 57.80 0.79
CA ALA A 18 11.25 57.44 2.16
C ALA A 18 10.44 58.29 3.14
N VAL A 19 9.77 57.64 4.08
CA VAL A 19 8.88 58.29 5.06
C VAL A 19 9.16 57.76 6.46
N ARG A 20 8.86 58.58 7.46
CA ARG A 20 8.81 58.13 8.85
C ARG A 20 7.36 58.03 9.29
N VAL A 21 7.00 56.91 9.89
CA VAL A 21 5.63 56.61 10.30
C VAL A 21 5.55 56.62 11.82
N ARG A 22 4.55 57.30 12.37
CA ARG A 22 4.28 57.42 13.81
C ARG A 22 2.85 56.99 14.13
N GLY A 23 2.72 55.96 14.95
CA GLY A 23 1.45 55.54 15.52
C GLY A 23 1.13 56.31 16.81
N CYS A 24 0.06 57.11 16.77
CA CYS A 24 -0.46 57.90 17.88
C CYS A 24 -1.89 57.44 18.23
N GLY A 25 -2.02 56.53 19.20
CA GLY A 25 -3.32 55.98 19.57
C GLY A 25 -3.97 55.21 18.42
N HIS A 26 -5.12 55.67 17.94
CA HIS A 26 -5.88 55.05 16.84
C HIS A 26 -5.60 55.67 15.47
N ARG A 27 -4.50 56.42 15.32
CA ARG A 27 -4.12 57.09 14.07
C ARG A 27 -2.66 56.82 13.70
N LEU A 28 -2.42 56.72 12.41
CA LEU A 28 -1.11 56.53 11.79
C LEU A 28 -0.74 57.80 11.02
N ARG A 29 0.29 58.52 11.50
CA ARG A 29 0.82 59.71 10.83
C ARG A 29 2.06 59.38 10.03
N ILE A 30 2.11 59.84 8.79
CA ILE A 30 3.19 59.59 7.83
C ILE A 30 3.85 60.93 7.53
N ALA A 31 5.11 61.10 7.91
CA ALA A 31 5.92 62.28 7.61
C ALA A 31 6.92 61.98 6.48
N GLY A 32 7.37 63.02 5.78
CA GLY A 32 8.44 62.89 4.79
C GLY A 32 9.78 62.49 5.41
N ALA A 33 10.82 62.41 4.57
CA ALA A 33 12.18 62.10 5.01
C ALA A 33 12.74 63.11 6.05
N ASP A 34 12.15 64.30 6.12
CA ASP A 34 12.44 65.35 7.11
C ASP A 34 11.88 65.03 8.51
N GLY A 35 11.00 64.03 8.63
CA GLY A 35 10.45 63.58 9.91
C GLY A 35 9.54 64.61 10.60
N ASN A 36 9.02 65.59 9.84
CA ASN A 36 8.13 66.61 10.38
C ASN A 36 6.69 66.09 10.46
N PHE A 37 6.22 65.80 11.67
CA PHE A 37 4.87 65.30 11.93
C PHE A 37 3.82 66.39 12.15
N ASP A 38 4.22 67.67 12.18
CA ASP A 38 3.31 68.81 12.29
C ASP A 38 2.64 69.16 10.94
N ALA A 39 3.23 68.67 9.83
CA ALA A 39 2.67 68.72 8.48
C ALA A 39 2.77 67.33 7.80
N PRO A 40 1.98 66.33 8.23
CA PRO A 40 2.10 64.96 7.73
C PRO A 40 1.65 64.85 6.27
N LEU A 41 2.32 63.98 5.51
CA LEU A 41 1.93 63.58 4.15
C LEU A 41 0.58 62.85 4.14
N ALA A 42 0.29 62.10 5.21
CA ALA A 42 -0.99 61.46 5.42
C ALA A 42 -1.23 61.20 6.92
N ASP A 43 -2.49 61.30 7.35
CA ASP A 43 -2.93 60.98 8.71
C ASP A 43 -4.19 60.11 8.63
N VAL A 44 -3.99 58.79 8.77
CA VAL A 44 -5.00 57.75 8.49
C VAL A 44 -5.43 57.06 9.79
N ALA A 45 -6.71 56.70 9.91
CA ALA A 45 -7.21 55.95 11.04
C ALA A 45 -6.72 54.48 10.98
N LEU A 46 -6.33 53.93 12.12
CA LEU A 46 -5.60 52.65 12.16
C LEU A 46 -6.48 51.45 11.77
N ASP A 47 -7.79 51.57 11.93
CA ASP A 47 -8.84 50.65 11.47
C ASP A 47 -8.99 50.62 9.94
N GLU A 48 -8.63 51.69 9.25
CA GLU A 48 -8.66 51.78 7.79
C GLU A 48 -7.39 51.21 7.13
N VAL A 49 -6.36 50.91 7.92
CA VAL A 49 -5.09 50.36 7.44
C VAL A 49 -5.12 48.84 7.43
N ARG A 50 -4.88 48.23 6.27
CA ARG A 50 -4.79 46.77 6.13
C ARG A 50 -3.33 46.34 6.19
N ALA A 51 -2.92 45.76 7.31
CA ALA A 51 -1.59 45.18 7.47
C ALA A 51 -1.55 43.75 6.94
N ASP A 52 -0.60 43.45 6.05
CA ASP A 52 -0.41 42.09 5.57
C ASP A 52 0.11 41.17 6.66
N ALA A 53 -0.25 39.89 6.55
CA ALA A 53 0.26 38.84 7.42
C ALA A 53 1.78 38.70 7.26
N ARG A 54 2.50 38.44 8.36
CA ARG A 54 3.95 38.25 8.31
C ARG A 54 4.26 36.95 7.56
N VAL A 55 5.01 37.03 6.46
CA VAL A 55 5.52 35.88 5.72
C VAL A 55 7.05 35.85 5.82
N GLY A 56 7.59 35.03 6.72
CA GLY A 56 9.04 34.86 6.89
C GLY A 56 9.79 36.15 7.26
N SER A 57 10.79 36.51 6.45
CA SER A 57 11.58 37.76 6.51
C SER A 57 11.23 38.74 5.37
N ALA A 58 10.11 38.52 4.68
CA ALA A 58 9.67 39.43 3.63
C ALA A 58 9.23 40.77 4.23
N ARG A 59 9.43 41.85 3.47
CA ARG A 59 9.01 43.20 3.87
C ARG A 59 7.52 43.23 4.17
N ARG A 60 7.12 43.95 5.20
CA ARG A 60 5.70 44.13 5.56
C ARG A 60 5.10 45.20 4.66
N PHE A 61 3.89 44.94 4.16
CA PHE A 61 3.09 45.90 3.43
C PHE A 61 1.89 46.34 4.27
N LEU A 62 1.62 47.63 4.27
CA LEU A 62 0.43 48.23 4.89
C LEU A 62 -0.35 48.95 3.78
N GLY A 63 -1.53 48.46 3.46
CA GLY A 63 -2.46 49.12 2.55
C GLY A 63 -3.16 50.29 3.24
N LEU A 64 -3.11 51.47 2.62
CA LEU A 64 -3.77 52.69 3.07
C LEU A 64 -5.02 52.96 2.19
N PRO A 65 -5.97 53.77 2.68
CA PRO A 65 -7.11 54.23 1.90
C PRO A 65 -6.68 54.92 0.60
N GLY A 66 -7.45 54.74 -0.46
CA GLY A 66 -7.17 55.35 -1.76
C GLY A 66 -6.05 54.67 -2.57
N GLY A 67 -5.61 53.47 -2.17
CA GLY A 67 -4.67 52.64 -2.93
C GLY A 67 -3.18 52.89 -2.63
N ALA A 68 -2.88 53.80 -1.71
CA ALA A 68 -1.52 54.03 -1.23
C ALA A 68 -1.01 52.85 -0.38
N GLN A 69 0.31 52.67 -0.32
CA GLN A 69 0.93 51.55 0.42
C GLN A 69 2.19 52.01 1.15
N LEU A 70 2.43 51.42 2.33
CA LEU A 70 3.70 51.53 3.05
C LEU A 70 4.41 50.19 3.03
N GLN A 71 5.71 50.19 2.77
CA GLN A 71 6.58 49.03 2.88
C GLN A 71 7.62 49.27 3.97
N THR A 72 7.73 48.36 4.94
CA THR A 72 8.73 48.46 6.01
C THR A 72 9.43 47.13 6.32
N ASP A 73 10.69 47.24 6.71
CA ASP A 73 11.50 46.14 7.25
C ASP A 73 11.31 46.01 8.78
N ASP A 74 10.67 46.97 9.45
CA ASP A 74 10.45 46.96 10.90
C ASP A 74 9.19 46.15 11.27
N HIS A 75 9.42 44.86 11.54
CA HIS A 75 8.34 43.91 11.80
C HIS A 75 7.73 44.08 13.19
N ASP A 76 8.53 44.54 14.15
CA ASP A 76 8.14 44.67 15.55
C ASP A 76 7.27 45.92 15.74
N ALA A 77 7.59 47.01 15.04
CA ALA A 77 6.74 48.21 15.00
C ALA A 77 5.35 47.93 14.40
N VAL A 78 5.29 47.16 13.30
CA VAL A 78 4.02 46.75 12.69
C VAL A 78 3.24 45.83 13.63
N ALA A 79 3.89 44.90 14.32
CA ALA A 79 3.24 44.00 15.28
C ALA A 79 2.69 44.75 16.51
N ALA A 80 3.37 45.81 16.96
CA ALA A 80 2.92 46.65 18.06
C ALA A 80 1.68 47.49 17.71
N LEU A 81 1.54 47.88 16.43
CA LEU A 81 0.40 48.66 15.95
C LEU A 81 -0.78 47.79 15.51
N PHE A 82 -0.50 46.63 14.92
CA PHE A 82 -1.48 45.66 14.43
C PHE A 82 -1.24 44.32 15.14
N PRO A 83 -1.65 44.17 16.41
CA PRO A 83 -1.54 42.91 17.11
C PRO A 83 -2.33 41.85 16.34
N GLN A 84 -1.62 40.85 15.80
CA GLN A 84 -2.27 39.79 15.03
C GLN A 84 -3.25 39.02 15.91
N ALA A 85 -4.41 38.72 15.33
CA ALA A 85 -5.48 38.00 15.99
C ALA A 85 -5.04 36.60 16.43
N ALA A 86 -5.27 36.31 17.71
CA ALA A 86 -5.24 35.00 18.36
C ALA A 86 -3.86 34.30 18.53
N PRO A 87 -3.46 33.96 19.78
CA PRO A 87 -2.15 33.38 20.12
C PRO A 87 -1.87 32.01 19.49
N TRP A 88 -2.87 31.33 18.93
CA TRP A 88 -2.68 30.07 18.21
C TRP A 88 -2.01 30.28 16.84
N GLN A 89 -2.24 31.42 16.18
CA GLN A 89 -1.61 31.72 14.88
C GLN A 89 -0.09 31.94 15.01
N ALA A 90 0.35 32.63 16.07
CA ALA A 90 1.76 32.82 16.37
C ALA A 90 2.48 31.50 16.71
N ARG A 91 1.78 30.54 17.34
CA ARG A 91 2.31 29.20 17.62
C ARG A 91 2.46 28.37 16.35
N ILE A 92 1.50 28.43 15.42
CA ILE A 92 1.58 27.75 14.12
C ILE A 92 2.71 28.33 13.28
N LEU A 93 2.84 29.66 13.18
CA LEU A 93 3.97 30.29 12.48
C LEU A 93 5.33 29.90 13.09
N GLY A 94 5.40 29.73 14.41
CA GLY A 94 6.59 29.26 15.11
C GLY A 94 6.97 27.80 14.76
N LEU A 95 5.97 26.96 14.51
CA LEU A 95 6.15 25.59 14.01
C LEU A 95 6.61 25.58 12.54
N GLU A 96 6.01 26.42 11.69
CA GLU A 96 6.34 26.54 10.27
C GLU A 96 7.77 27.05 10.02
N ARG A 97 8.30 27.90 10.91
CA ARG A 97 9.65 28.47 10.76
C ARG A 97 10.77 27.45 11.01
N ARG A 98 10.49 26.31 11.65
CA ARG A 98 11.49 25.28 11.95
C ARG A 98 11.38 24.15 10.93
N TRP A 99 12.22 24.22 9.89
CA TRP A 99 12.32 23.20 8.84
C TRP A 99 12.46 21.76 9.38
N SER A 100 13.05 21.59 10.57
CA SER A 100 13.13 20.30 11.26
C SER A 100 11.77 19.69 11.61
N TYR A 101 10.75 20.50 11.93
CA TYR A 101 9.41 20.00 12.20
C TYR A 101 8.66 19.61 10.92
N ALA A 102 8.89 20.34 9.83
CA ALA A 102 8.38 19.94 8.52
C ALA A 102 8.96 18.58 8.10
N LEU A 103 10.28 18.38 8.27
CA LEU A 103 10.91 17.08 8.01
C LEU A 103 10.41 15.97 8.95
N ALA A 104 10.26 16.27 10.23
CA ALA A 104 9.71 15.31 11.18
C ALA A 104 8.27 14.91 10.80
N ALA A 105 7.44 15.86 10.39
CA ALA A 105 6.07 15.59 9.94
C ALA A 105 6.06 14.72 8.67
N ILE A 106 6.93 14.99 7.69
CA ILE A 106 7.10 14.16 6.50
C ILE A 106 7.54 12.75 6.88
N ALA A 107 8.51 12.61 7.79
CA ALA A 107 9.00 11.31 8.23
C ALA A 107 7.90 10.52 8.98
N ILE A 108 7.14 11.19 9.85
CA ILE A 108 5.99 10.57 10.56
C ILE A 108 4.93 10.13 9.55
N LEU A 109 4.60 10.96 8.57
CA LEU A 109 3.63 10.63 7.53
C LEU A 109 4.10 9.45 6.68
N ALA A 110 5.37 9.42 6.30
CA ALA A 110 5.96 8.31 5.56
C ALA A 110 5.95 7.01 6.38
N ALA A 111 6.33 7.08 7.66
CA ALA A 111 6.30 5.94 8.57
C ALA A 111 4.87 5.43 8.82
N PHE A 112 3.90 6.33 8.98
CA PHE A 112 2.50 5.99 9.13
C PHE A 112 1.93 5.35 7.87
N THR A 113 2.22 5.92 6.69
CA THR A 113 1.81 5.36 5.40
C THR A 113 2.40 3.97 5.21
N TRP A 114 3.70 3.79 5.49
CA TRP A 114 4.37 2.49 5.46
C TRP A 114 3.71 1.50 6.42
N TRP A 115 3.44 1.90 7.66
CA TRP A 115 2.80 1.06 8.66
C TRP A 115 1.38 0.65 8.24
N CYS A 116 0.58 1.58 7.71
CA CYS A 116 -0.74 1.28 7.15
C CYS A 116 -0.66 0.32 5.96
N ALA A 117 0.32 0.48 5.07
CA ALA A 117 0.51 -0.41 3.94
C ALA A 117 0.96 -1.82 4.36
N VAL A 118 1.86 -1.93 5.34
CA VAL A 118 2.46 -3.21 5.77
C VAL A 118 1.60 -3.96 6.78
N TYR A 119 0.89 -3.26 7.67
CA TYR A 119 0.11 -3.86 8.75
C TYR A 119 -1.38 -3.59 8.62
N GLY A 120 -1.77 -2.37 8.24
CA GLY A 120 -3.17 -1.99 8.06
C GLY A 120 -3.85 -2.76 6.92
N LEU A 121 -3.24 -2.78 5.73
CA LEU A 121 -3.80 -3.48 4.57
C LEU A 121 -3.97 -4.98 4.80
N PRO A 122 -3.00 -5.73 5.36
CA PRO A 122 -3.23 -7.16 5.64
C PRO A 122 -4.38 -7.43 6.61
N VAL A 123 -4.54 -6.61 7.64
CA VAL A 123 -5.67 -6.72 8.57
C VAL A 123 -6.99 -6.42 7.86
N ALA A 124 -7.06 -5.32 7.12
CA ALA A 124 -8.24 -4.95 6.35
C ALA A 124 -8.61 -6.02 5.32
N ALA A 125 -7.63 -6.58 4.61
CA ALA A 125 -7.84 -7.64 3.63
C ALA A 125 -8.32 -8.94 4.28
N ARG A 126 -7.83 -9.29 5.48
CA ARG A 126 -8.36 -10.44 6.25
C ARG A 126 -9.83 -10.23 6.63
N LEU A 127 -10.18 -9.05 7.13
CA LEU A 127 -11.57 -8.70 7.48
C LEU A 127 -12.46 -8.72 6.23
N GLY A 128 -12.00 -8.11 5.14
CA GLY A 128 -12.69 -8.10 3.86
C GLY A 128 -12.92 -9.51 3.32
N ALA A 129 -11.89 -10.37 3.35
CA ALA A 129 -11.99 -11.75 2.89
C ALA A 129 -13.04 -12.56 3.67
N MET A 130 -13.22 -12.32 4.97
CA MET A 130 -14.27 -12.97 5.77
C MET A 130 -15.69 -12.45 5.44
N ALA A 131 -15.80 -11.21 4.96
CA ALA A 131 -17.08 -10.62 4.57
C ALA A 131 -17.53 -11.05 3.16
N VAL A 132 -16.60 -11.48 2.30
CA VAL A 132 -16.92 -11.94 0.93
C VAL A 132 -17.66 -13.29 0.98
N PRO A 133 -18.88 -13.38 0.40
CA PRO A 133 -19.58 -14.66 0.28
C PRO A 133 -18.84 -15.65 -0.63
N LEU A 134 -18.92 -16.94 -0.31
CA LEU A 134 -18.28 -18.01 -1.09
C LEU A 134 -18.69 -18.00 -2.57
N THR A 135 -19.94 -17.62 -2.87
CA THR A 135 -20.43 -17.54 -4.26
C THR A 135 -19.74 -16.46 -5.08
N VAL A 136 -19.35 -15.34 -4.46
CA VAL A 136 -18.56 -14.29 -5.10
C VAL A 136 -17.11 -14.75 -5.24
N GLU A 137 -16.58 -15.39 -4.20
CA GLU A 137 -15.22 -15.93 -4.19
C GLU A 137 -15.01 -16.97 -5.30
N SER A 138 -15.95 -17.92 -5.49
CA SER A 138 -15.88 -18.91 -6.57
C SER A 138 -15.90 -18.28 -7.97
N LYS A 139 -16.66 -17.19 -8.17
CA LYS A 139 -16.63 -16.46 -9.45
C LYS A 139 -15.28 -15.79 -9.70
N LEU A 140 -14.64 -15.25 -8.66
CA LEU A 140 -13.29 -14.72 -8.77
C LEU A 140 -12.30 -15.83 -9.13
N GLY A 141 -12.44 -17.01 -8.54
CA GLY A 141 -11.67 -18.21 -8.88
C GLY A 141 -11.82 -18.64 -10.33
N GLU A 142 -13.05 -18.66 -10.85
CA GLU A 142 -13.33 -19.00 -12.26
C GLU A 142 -12.68 -18.00 -13.23
N GLN A 143 -12.73 -16.71 -12.91
CA GLN A 143 -12.07 -15.67 -13.71
C GLN A 143 -10.54 -15.77 -13.63
N ALA A 144 -10.00 -16.07 -12.44
CA ALA A 144 -8.56 -16.29 -12.27
C ALA A 144 -8.08 -17.53 -13.05
N LEU A 145 -8.85 -18.62 -13.04
CA LEU A 145 -8.58 -19.81 -13.83
C LEU A 145 -8.60 -19.50 -15.33
N TYR A 146 -9.61 -18.76 -15.79
CA TYR A 146 -9.69 -18.31 -17.19
C TYR A 146 -8.48 -17.48 -17.59
N ALA A 147 -8.04 -16.56 -16.74
CA ALA A 147 -6.84 -15.75 -16.98
C ALA A 147 -5.57 -16.62 -17.03
N LEU A 148 -5.45 -17.59 -16.12
CA LEU A 148 -4.33 -18.53 -16.10
C LEU A 148 -4.27 -19.38 -17.38
N ASP A 149 -5.41 -19.93 -17.81
CA ASP A 149 -5.51 -20.72 -19.06
C ASP A 149 -5.25 -19.85 -20.29
N LYS A 150 -5.61 -18.56 -20.28
CA LYS A 150 -5.30 -17.66 -21.40
C LYS A 150 -3.83 -17.26 -21.47
N SER A 151 -3.19 -17.13 -20.32
CA SER A 151 -1.89 -16.47 -20.24
C SER A 151 -0.74 -17.40 -19.95
N PHE A 152 -0.95 -18.64 -19.46
CA PHE A 152 0.13 -19.50 -19.00
C PHE A 152 -0.06 -20.99 -19.25
N CYS A 153 -1.31 -21.47 -19.37
CA CYS A 153 -1.61 -22.89 -19.30
C CYS A 153 -2.45 -23.41 -20.47
N GLU A 154 -2.30 -24.70 -20.75
CA GLU A 154 -3.06 -25.47 -21.73
C GLU A 154 -3.72 -26.68 -21.04
N PRO A 155 -4.69 -27.36 -21.68
CA PRO A 155 -5.22 -28.62 -21.17
C PRO A 155 -4.10 -29.62 -20.83
N SER A 156 -4.27 -30.38 -19.76
CA SER A 156 -3.30 -31.38 -19.32
C SER A 156 -2.98 -32.39 -20.43
N ALA A 157 -1.69 -32.67 -20.60
CA ALA A 157 -1.15 -33.69 -21.48
C ALA A 157 -1.03 -35.06 -20.81
N LEU A 158 -1.44 -35.19 -19.54
CA LEU A 158 -1.40 -36.47 -18.81
C LEU A 158 -2.43 -37.45 -19.36
N GLY A 159 -2.04 -38.73 -19.42
CA GLY A 159 -2.96 -39.82 -19.77
C GLY A 159 -4.12 -39.92 -18.78
N GLU A 160 -5.28 -40.40 -19.24
CA GLU A 160 -6.51 -40.50 -18.44
C GLU A 160 -6.33 -41.29 -17.14
N GLY A 161 -5.56 -42.40 -17.19
CA GLY A 161 -5.24 -43.19 -16.01
C GLY A 161 -4.54 -42.37 -14.93
N ARG A 162 -3.48 -41.62 -15.32
CA ARG A 162 -2.73 -40.78 -14.38
C ARG A 162 -3.59 -39.64 -13.85
N ARG A 163 -4.42 -39.00 -14.70
CA ARG A 163 -5.37 -37.97 -14.25
C ARG A 163 -6.35 -38.52 -13.21
N SER A 164 -6.86 -39.73 -13.41
CA SER A 164 -7.76 -40.39 -12.44
C SER A 164 -7.07 -40.74 -11.12
N GLU A 165 -5.80 -41.17 -11.15
CA GLU A 165 -5.02 -41.43 -9.93
C GLU A 165 -4.83 -40.16 -9.09
N VAL A 166 -4.41 -39.06 -9.73
CA VAL A 166 -4.22 -37.77 -9.04
C VAL A 166 -5.56 -37.25 -8.51
N GLN A 167 -6.64 -37.39 -9.28
CA GLN A 167 -8.00 -37.05 -8.85
C GLN A 167 -8.43 -37.83 -7.60
N LYS A 168 -8.11 -39.13 -7.51
CA LYS A 168 -8.38 -39.93 -6.29
C LYS A 168 -7.60 -39.42 -5.07
N GLN A 169 -6.37 -38.95 -5.24
CA GLN A 169 -5.62 -38.33 -4.14
C GLN A 169 -6.32 -37.04 -3.68
N PHE A 170 -6.79 -36.22 -4.61
CA PHE A 170 -7.55 -35.01 -4.29
C PHE A 170 -8.85 -35.31 -3.54
N GLU A 171 -9.60 -36.32 -3.98
CA GLU A 171 -10.81 -36.78 -3.30
C GLU A 171 -10.50 -37.29 -1.90
N ARG A 172 -9.40 -38.03 -1.70
CA ARG A 172 -8.95 -38.46 -0.37
C ARG A 172 -8.63 -37.28 0.53
N VAL A 173 -7.91 -36.27 0.03
CA VAL A 173 -7.55 -35.06 0.79
C VAL A 173 -8.80 -34.24 1.14
N THR A 174 -9.78 -34.17 0.26
CA THR A 174 -11.00 -33.37 0.47
C THR A 174 -12.15 -34.14 1.13
N ALA A 175 -12.01 -35.45 1.32
CA ALA A 175 -13.05 -36.31 1.88
C ALA A 175 -13.51 -35.86 3.27
N GLY A 176 -14.80 -35.55 3.41
CA GLY A 176 -15.42 -35.21 4.69
C GLY A 176 -15.23 -33.75 5.14
N LEU A 177 -14.61 -32.89 4.33
CA LEU A 177 -14.59 -31.45 4.59
C LEU A 177 -16.00 -30.87 4.47
N LYS A 178 -16.43 -30.11 5.50
CA LYS A 178 -17.77 -29.50 5.60
C LYS A 178 -17.67 -27.99 5.86
N ASP A 179 -16.86 -27.30 5.06
CA ASP A 179 -16.58 -25.87 5.19
C ASP A 179 -17.25 -25.01 4.10
N GLY A 180 -18.04 -25.63 3.22
CA GLY A 180 -18.86 -24.95 2.22
C GLY A 180 -18.12 -24.59 0.93
N PHE A 181 -16.81 -24.84 0.85
CA PHE A 181 -16.06 -24.67 -0.40
C PHE A 181 -16.40 -25.78 -1.41
N LEU A 182 -16.42 -25.41 -2.69
CA LEU A 182 -16.56 -26.37 -3.79
C LEU A 182 -15.17 -26.71 -4.33
N TYR A 183 -14.53 -27.67 -3.69
CA TYR A 183 -13.19 -28.12 -4.06
C TYR A 183 -13.18 -28.77 -5.44
N ARG A 184 -12.28 -28.30 -6.32
CA ARG A 184 -12.08 -28.86 -7.66
C ARG A 184 -10.60 -28.89 -7.99
N LEU A 185 -10.14 -29.99 -8.59
CA LEU A 185 -8.77 -30.12 -9.08
C LEU A 185 -8.75 -29.87 -10.59
N GLU A 186 -7.85 -28.99 -11.02
CA GLU A 186 -7.63 -28.63 -12.41
C GLU A 186 -6.20 -28.99 -12.81
N LEU A 187 -6.03 -30.09 -13.53
CA LEU A 187 -4.74 -30.47 -14.10
C LEU A 187 -4.48 -29.66 -15.37
N ARG A 188 -3.29 -29.07 -15.47
CA ARG A 188 -2.90 -28.19 -16.58
C ARG A 188 -1.45 -28.42 -17.01
N SER A 189 -1.20 -28.28 -18.31
CA SER A 189 0.16 -28.16 -18.83
C SER A 189 0.54 -26.68 -18.83
N CYS A 190 1.54 -26.28 -18.04
CA CYS A 190 1.95 -24.87 -17.95
C CYS A 190 3.47 -24.75 -18.15
N PRO A 191 3.97 -24.83 -19.40
CA PRO A 191 5.41 -24.93 -19.67
C PRO A 191 6.26 -23.76 -19.15
N ARG A 192 5.65 -22.58 -18.99
CA ARG A 192 6.32 -21.38 -18.45
C ARG A 192 6.31 -21.27 -16.93
N ILE A 193 5.57 -22.15 -16.24
CA ILE A 193 5.49 -22.15 -14.78
C ILE A 193 6.38 -23.27 -14.22
N GLY A 194 6.42 -24.44 -14.88
CA GLY A 194 7.17 -25.60 -14.38
C GLY A 194 6.38 -26.38 -13.31
N PRO A 195 7.05 -27.16 -12.43
CA PRO A 195 6.39 -28.00 -11.44
C PRO A 195 5.77 -27.14 -10.32
N ASN A 196 4.47 -26.87 -10.37
CA ASN A 196 3.79 -25.96 -9.45
C ASN A 196 2.34 -26.40 -9.15
N ALA A 197 1.75 -25.84 -8.10
CA ALA A 197 0.34 -25.92 -7.77
C ALA A 197 -0.15 -24.58 -7.22
N LEU A 198 -1.42 -24.23 -7.46
CA LEU A 198 -2.00 -22.94 -7.08
C LEU A 198 -3.42 -23.12 -6.57
N ALA A 199 -3.66 -22.75 -5.31
CA ALA A 199 -4.99 -22.53 -4.77
C ALA A 199 -5.60 -21.22 -5.27
N LEU A 200 -6.70 -21.32 -6.02
CA LEU A 200 -7.51 -20.18 -6.46
C LEU A 200 -8.68 -19.92 -5.49
N PRO A 201 -9.18 -18.67 -5.41
CA PRO A 201 -10.33 -18.33 -4.58
C PRO A 201 -11.54 -19.24 -4.85
N GLY A 202 -12.24 -19.64 -3.78
CA GLY A 202 -13.50 -20.37 -3.90
C GLY A 202 -13.38 -21.86 -4.22
N GLY A 203 -12.17 -22.44 -4.21
CA GLY A 203 -11.97 -23.89 -4.09
C GLY A 203 -11.29 -24.61 -5.26
N ALA A 204 -10.99 -23.91 -6.35
CA ALA A 204 -10.24 -24.51 -7.46
C ALA A 204 -8.75 -24.60 -7.10
N VAL A 205 -8.15 -25.77 -7.26
CA VAL A 205 -6.71 -26.01 -7.13
C VAL A 205 -6.19 -26.39 -8.50
N VAL A 206 -5.25 -25.61 -9.02
CA VAL A 206 -4.55 -25.92 -10.27
C VAL A 206 -3.28 -26.67 -9.94
N MET A 207 -3.00 -27.78 -10.61
CA MET A 207 -1.75 -28.52 -10.46
C MET A 207 -1.13 -28.76 -11.83
N THR A 208 0.16 -28.45 -11.98
CA THR A 208 0.83 -28.60 -13.26
C THR A 208 1.23 -30.04 -13.53
N ASP A 209 1.20 -30.43 -14.81
CA ASP A 209 1.65 -31.75 -15.24
C ASP A 209 3.12 -32.02 -14.85
N ASP A 210 3.95 -30.98 -14.82
CA ASP A 210 5.36 -31.09 -14.40
C ASP A 210 5.48 -31.43 -12.92
N LEU A 211 4.59 -30.92 -12.06
CA LEU A 211 4.58 -31.30 -10.65
C LEU A 211 4.17 -32.77 -10.48
N VAL A 212 3.18 -33.22 -11.25
CA VAL A 212 2.75 -34.63 -11.26
C VAL A 212 3.88 -35.55 -11.70
N ARG A 213 4.71 -35.12 -12.66
CA ARG A 213 5.90 -35.85 -13.14
C ARG A 213 7.08 -35.79 -12.17
N LEU A 214 7.21 -34.70 -11.42
CA LEU A 214 8.28 -34.50 -10.43
C LEU A 214 8.10 -35.41 -9.22
N ALA A 215 6.86 -35.60 -8.76
CA ALA A 215 6.57 -36.43 -7.61
C ALA A 215 6.92 -37.91 -7.89
N THR A 216 7.62 -38.53 -6.94
CA THR A 216 8.02 -39.94 -7.02
C THR A 216 7.02 -40.87 -6.32
N ASP A 217 6.07 -40.32 -5.57
CA ASP A 217 5.03 -41.03 -4.84
C ASP A 217 3.73 -40.22 -4.85
N ASP A 218 2.58 -40.87 -4.99
CA ASP A 218 1.27 -40.20 -4.94
C ASP A 218 0.96 -39.58 -3.57
N ALA A 219 1.57 -40.10 -2.50
CA ALA A 219 1.47 -39.50 -1.17
C ALA A 219 2.15 -38.11 -1.10
N GLN A 220 3.15 -37.85 -1.95
CA GLN A 220 3.74 -36.51 -2.09
C GLN A 220 2.76 -35.54 -2.77
N LEU A 221 2.01 -36.01 -3.77
CA LEU A 221 0.95 -35.22 -4.39
C LEU A 221 -0.17 -34.93 -3.40
N ALA A 222 -0.57 -35.91 -2.58
CA ALA A 222 -1.52 -35.68 -1.50
C ALA A 222 -1.03 -34.63 -0.49
N ALA A 223 0.28 -34.58 -0.20
CA ALA A 223 0.88 -33.57 0.67
C ALA A 223 0.76 -32.16 0.07
N VAL A 224 1.09 -31.98 -1.23
CA VAL A 224 0.92 -30.69 -1.91
C VAL A 224 -0.55 -30.29 -1.99
N LEU A 225 -1.45 -31.23 -2.30
CA LEU A 225 -2.88 -30.93 -2.32
C LEU A 225 -3.39 -30.52 -0.94
N ALA A 226 -2.96 -31.17 0.14
CA ALA A 226 -3.34 -30.77 1.50
C ALA A 226 -2.89 -29.34 1.82
N HIS A 227 -1.70 -28.95 1.37
CA HIS A 227 -1.17 -27.59 1.44
C HIS A 227 -2.03 -26.57 0.68
N GLU A 228 -2.35 -26.85 -0.58
CA GLU A 228 -3.19 -25.97 -1.39
C GLU A 228 -4.61 -25.82 -0.80
N ILE A 229 -5.17 -26.89 -0.24
CA ILE A 229 -6.45 -26.81 0.47
C ILE A 229 -6.34 -25.92 1.71
N GLY A 230 -5.20 -25.91 2.40
CA GLY A 230 -4.90 -24.96 3.47
C GLY A 230 -4.99 -23.51 3.00
N HIS A 231 -4.40 -23.19 1.84
CA HIS A 231 -4.52 -21.86 1.25
C HIS A 231 -5.96 -21.48 0.91
N VAL A 232 -6.76 -22.41 0.37
CA VAL A 232 -8.19 -22.17 0.12
C VAL A 232 -8.93 -21.89 1.43
N ARG A 233 -8.77 -22.73 2.45
CA ARG A 233 -9.50 -22.61 3.72
C ARG A 233 -9.19 -21.30 4.44
N GLN A 234 -7.94 -20.86 4.41
CA GLN A 234 -7.50 -19.59 5.00
C GLN A 234 -7.72 -18.39 4.07
N ARG A 235 -8.31 -18.62 2.89
CA ARG A 235 -8.61 -17.62 1.85
C ARG A 235 -7.39 -16.79 1.48
N HIS A 236 -6.20 -17.41 1.42
CA HIS A 236 -4.93 -16.71 1.18
C HIS A 236 -4.91 -15.99 -0.17
N GLY A 237 -5.38 -16.63 -1.24
CA GLY A 237 -5.48 -16.00 -2.56
C GLY A 237 -6.39 -14.76 -2.56
N LEU A 238 -7.55 -14.83 -1.91
CA LEU A 238 -8.46 -13.68 -1.79
C LEU A 238 -7.84 -12.57 -0.93
N ARG A 239 -7.22 -12.90 0.20
CA ARG A 239 -6.52 -11.94 1.07
C ARG A 239 -5.42 -11.21 0.30
N LEU A 240 -4.60 -11.95 -0.46
CA LEU A 240 -3.53 -11.38 -1.28
C LEU A 240 -4.09 -10.48 -2.39
N GLY A 241 -5.13 -10.93 -3.09
CA GLY A 241 -5.83 -10.12 -4.10
C GLY A 241 -6.39 -8.82 -3.53
N LEU A 242 -7.01 -8.86 -2.36
CA LEU A 242 -7.53 -7.66 -1.66
C LEU A 242 -6.42 -6.73 -1.17
N GLN A 243 -5.27 -7.27 -0.72
CA GLN A 243 -4.10 -6.46 -0.36
C GLN A 243 -3.57 -5.71 -1.59
N GLY A 244 -3.39 -6.42 -2.71
CA GLY A 244 -2.97 -5.82 -3.97
C GLY A 244 -3.95 -4.77 -4.48
N ALA A 245 -5.26 -5.06 -4.40
CA ALA A 245 -6.32 -4.12 -4.74
C ALA A 245 -6.32 -2.86 -3.89
N GLY A 246 -6.16 -3.01 -2.57
CA GLY A 246 -6.09 -1.89 -1.63
C GLY A 246 -4.90 -0.99 -1.91
N LEU A 247 -3.74 -1.57 -2.19
CA LEU A 247 -2.55 -0.81 -2.59
C LEU A 247 -2.76 -0.10 -3.93
N ALA A 248 -3.31 -0.78 -4.93
CA ALA A 248 -3.63 -0.19 -6.22
C ALA A 248 -4.63 0.96 -6.09
N ALA A 249 -5.65 0.82 -5.23
CA ALA A 249 -6.62 1.87 -4.96
C ALA A 249 -5.99 3.09 -4.25
N LEU A 250 -5.03 2.89 -3.34
CA LEU A 250 -4.28 4.00 -2.74
C LEU A 250 -3.45 4.76 -3.79
N ILE A 251 -2.78 4.05 -4.70
CA ILE A 251 -2.03 4.66 -5.80
C ILE A 251 -2.99 5.38 -6.76
N ALA A 252 -4.10 4.74 -7.12
CA ALA A 252 -5.11 5.30 -8.02
C ALA A 252 -5.76 6.55 -7.42
N ALA A 253 -6.03 6.58 -6.10
CA ALA A 253 -6.54 7.77 -5.42
C ALA A 253 -5.57 8.96 -5.48
N LEU A 254 -4.25 8.70 -5.47
CA LEU A 254 -3.23 9.74 -5.67
C LEU A 254 -3.17 10.20 -7.15
N ALA A 255 -3.47 9.31 -8.08
CA ALA A 255 -3.44 9.57 -9.52
C ALA A 255 -4.79 10.05 -10.11
N GLY A 256 -5.90 9.93 -9.36
CA GLY A 256 -7.25 10.27 -9.80
C GLY A 256 -7.98 9.18 -10.61
N ASP A 257 -7.63 7.90 -10.45
CA ASP A 257 -8.18 6.77 -11.23
C ASP A 257 -9.02 5.78 -10.37
N ALA A 258 -9.80 4.91 -11.02
CA ALA A 258 -10.68 3.92 -10.38
C ALA A 258 -10.26 2.46 -10.62
N VAL A 259 -10.38 1.61 -9.60
CA VAL A 259 -10.04 0.17 -9.68
C VAL A 259 -11.30 -0.68 -9.92
N SER A 260 -11.25 -1.58 -10.91
CA SER A 260 -12.35 -2.50 -11.26
C SER A 260 -12.13 -3.92 -10.70
N LEU A 261 -13.20 -4.54 -10.20
CA LEU A 261 -13.21 -5.93 -9.70
C LEU A 261 -12.78 -6.96 -10.75
N THR A 262 -13.14 -6.75 -12.02
CA THR A 262 -12.72 -7.65 -13.11
C THR A 262 -11.21 -7.58 -13.33
N GLY A 263 -10.61 -6.39 -13.22
CA GLY A 263 -9.16 -6.21 -13.34
C GLY A 263 -8.39 -6.91 -12.22
N LEU A 264 -8.97 -6.95 -11.01
CA LEU A 264 -8.39 -7.70 -9.88
C LEU A 264 -8.38 -9.21 -10.14
N ALA A 265 -9.49 -9.78 -10.61
CA ALA A 265 -9.55 -11.20 -10.93
C ALA A 265 -8.54 -11.61 -12.03
N MET A 266 -8.41 -10.77 -13.06
CA MET A 266 -7.48 -11.01 -14.19
C MET A 266 -6.01 -10.89 -13.80
N SER A 267 -5.69 -10.06 -12.79
CA SER A 267 -4.30 -9.89 -12.32
C SER A 267 -3.91 -10.88 -11.23
N LEU A 268 -4.87 -11.56 -10.60
CA LEU A 268 -4.63 -12.45 -9.46
C LEU A 268 -3.63 -13.58 -9.77
N PRO A 269 -3.69 -14.30 -10.91
CA PRO A 269 -2.67 -15.30 -11.22
C PRO A 269 -1.26 -14.72 -11.28
N THR A 270 -1.10 -13.55 -11.89
CA THR A 270 0.18 -12.86 -11.96
C THR A 270 0.68 -12.46 -10.57
N VAL A 271 -0.21 -11.95 -9.71
CA VAL A 271 0.14 -11.60 -8.32
C VAL A 271 0.56 -12.84 -7.54
N LEU A 272 -0.17 -13.95 -7.65
CA LEU A 272 0.19 -15.22 -7.00
C LEU A 272 1.54 -15.73 -7.47
N LEU A 273 1.78 -15.70 -8.79
CA LEU A 273 3.02 -16.18 -9.40
C LEU A 273 4.24 -15.31 -9.10
N GLN A 274 4.06 -13.99 -8.97
CA GLN A 274 5.17 -13.04 -8.83
C GLN A 274 5.42 -12.57 -7.40
N ALA A 275 4.36 -12.32 -6.62
CA ALA A 275 4.50 -11.85 -5.25
C ALA A 275 4.72 -13.02 -4.27
N GLY A 276 4.22 -14.20 -4.62
CA GLY A 276 4.18 -15.36 -3.76
C GLY A 276 3.36 -15.12 -2.49
N TYR A 277 3.25 -16.17 -1.68
CA TYR A 277 2.60 -16.07 -0.38
C TYR A 277 3.57 -15.60 0.71
N SER A 278 3.03 -14.88 1.69
CA SER A 278 3.82 -14.47 2.86
C SER A 278 4.23 -15.70 3.69
N ARG A 279 5.35 -15.61 4.42
CA ARG A 279 5.78 -16.68 5.35
C ARG A 279 4.72 -17.07 6.38
N GLY A 280 3.85 -16.12 6.76
CA GLY A 280 2.73 -16.40 7.66
C GLY A 280 1.65 -17.27 6.99
N PHE A 281 1.37 -17.02 5.72
CA PHE A 281 0.40 -17.82 4.95
C PHE A 281 0.93 -19.24 4.70
N GLU A 282 2.22 -19.39 4.39
CA GLU A 282 2.87 -20.70 4.27
C GLU A 282 2.76 -21.49 5.58
N ARG A 283 3.09 -20.87 6.73
CA ARG A 283 2.95 -21.52 8.05
C ARG A 283 1.51 -21.95 8.37
N GLU A 284 0.52 -21.11 8.06
CA GLU A 284 -0.91 -21.44 8.23
C GLU A 284 -1.33 -22.62 7.33
N ALA A 285 -0.82 -22.68 6.09
CA ALA A 285 -1.12 -23.74 5.14
C ALA A 285 -0.37 -25.06 5.48
N ASP A 286 0.88 -24.99 5.89
CA ASP A 286 1.70 -26.13 6.31
C ASP A 286 1.12 -26.82 7.54
N GLN A 287 0.74 -26.03 8.54
CA GLN A 287 0.10 -26.56 9.74
C GLN A 287 -1.17 -27.33 9.37
N TYR A 288 -2.01 -26.72 8.52
CA TYR A 288 -3.21 -27.38 8.03
C TYR A 288 -2.90 -28.66 7.24
N ALA A 289 -1.89 -28.62 6.37
CA ALA A 289 -1.50 -29.76 5.55
C ALA A 289 -1.06 -30.95 6.42
N LEU A 290 -0.22 -30.70 7.43
CA LEU A 290 0.28 -31.73 8.34
C LEU A 290 -0.84 -32.34 9.18
N GLU A 291 -1.73 -31.52 9.73
CA GLU A 291 -2.93 -31.97 10.44
C GLU A 291 -3.79 -32.84 9.52
N ARG A 292 -4.05 -32.36 8.30
CA ARG A 292 -4.91 -33.05 7.35
C ARG A 292 -4.30 -34.36 6.84
N MET A 293 -3.00 -34.38 6.59
CA MET A 293 -2.24 -35.58 6.22
C MET A 293 -2.34 -36.65 7.32
N SER A 294 -2.21 -36.25 8.58
CA SER A 294 -2.39 -37.14 9.74
C SER A 294 -3.78 -37.77 9.76
N GLU A 295 -4.84 -36.96 9.57
CA GLU A 295 -6.23 -37.44 9.53
C GLU A 295 -6.50 -38.48 8.44
N ILE A 296 -5.89 -38.30 7.26
CA ILE A 296 -6.08 -39.21 6.12
C ILE A 296 -5.05 -40.34 6.09
N GLY A 297 -4.20 -40.47 7.10
CA GLY A 297 -3.19 -41.53 7.23
C GLY A 297 -2.03 -41.41 6.25
N VAL A 298 -1.66 -40.19 5.84
CA VAL A 298 -0.48 -39.90 5.02
C VAL A 298 0.66 -39.40 5.91
N PRO A 299 1.80 -40.09 5.99
CA PRO A 299 2.91 -39.67 6.84
C PRO A 299 3.51 -38.30 6.44
N ALA A 300 3.81 -37.45 7.42
CA ALA A 300 4.40 -36.11 7.22
C ALA A 300 5.73 -36.11 6.43
N ARG A 301 6.48 -37.24 6.44
CA ARG A 301 7.70 -37.38 5.63
C ARG A 301 7.47 -37.09 4.14
N HIS A 302 6.28 -37.41 3.59
CA HIS A 302 5.99 -37.19 2.18
C HIS A 302 5.91 -35.69 1.85
N PHE A 303 5.54 -34.85 2.83
CA PHE A 303 5.60 -33.40 2.71
C PHE A 303 7.05 -32.91 2.64
N ALA A 304 7.91 -33.40 3.54
CA ALA A 304 9.33 -33.09 3.52
C ALA A 304 10.02 -33.55 2.22
N ASP A 305 9.70 -34.75 1.74
CA ASP A 305 10.28 -35.32 0.52
C ASP A 305 9.94 -34.48 -0.71
N ILE A 306 8.68 -34.06 -0.87
CA ILE A 306 8.27 -33.25 -2.03
C ILE A 306 8.82 -31.83 -1.97
N MET A 307 8.88 -31.21 -0.79
CA MET A 307 9.54 -29.91 -0.62
C MET A 307 11.03 -29.99 -0.97
N ALA A 308 11.71 -31.09 -0.62
CA ALA A 308 13.10 -31.31 -1.00
C ALA A 308 13.27 -31.53 -2.51
N LEU A 309 12.33 -32.18 -3.19
CA LEU A 309 12.32 -32.29 -4.66
C LEU A 309 12.13 -30.93 -5.34
N LEU A 310 11.17 -30.13 -4.87
CA LEU A 310 10.89 -28.79 -5.40
C LEU A 310 12.06 -27.83 -5.14
N SER A 311 12.75 -27.97 -4.00
CA SER A 311 13.96 -27.20 -3.71
C SER A 311 15.10 -27.43 -4.70
N LYS A 312 15.15 -28.61 -5.33
CA LYS A 312 16.15 -28.95 -6.34
C LYS A 312 15.79 -28.43 -7.74
N GLN A 313 14.56 -27.96 -7.96
CA GLN A 313 14.11 -27.37 -9.23
C GLN A 313 14.30 -25.84 -9.28
N GLY A 314 14.58 -25.22 -8.12
CA GLY A 314 14.79 -23.78 -8.00
C GLY A 314 16.02 -23.25 -8.77
N PRO A 315 16.22 -21.91 -8.78
CA PRO A 315 17.15 -21.21 -9.69
C PRO A 315 18.62 -21.66 -9.68
N GLU A 316 19.07 -22.44 -8.69
CA GLU A 316 20.40 -23.05 -8.67
C GLU A 316 20.56 -24.24 -9.64
N ALA A 317 19.47 -24.80 -10.18
CA ALA A 317 19.48 -25.97 -11.07
C ALA A 317 19.87 -25.67 -12.54
N GLY A 318 20.25 -24.43 -12.88
CA GLY A 318 20.76 -24.08 -14.22
C GLY A 318 19.71 -24.05 -15.33
N LEU A 319 18.42 -24.17 -15.02
CA LEU A 319 17.32 -23.91 -15.96
C LEU A 319 17.22 -22.40 -16.21
N ARG A 320 18.01 -21.92 -17.18
CA ARG A 320 17.92 -20.56 -17.72
C ARG A 320 16.57 -20.36 -18.42
N GLY A 321 15.72 -19.54 -17.82
CA GLY A 321 14.64 -18.84 -18.50
C GLY A 321 13.38 -18.73 -17.65
N GLU A 322 12.96 -17.51 -17.34
CA GLU A 322 11.58 -17.00 -17.04
C GLU A 322 10.56 -17.88 -16.29
N ALA A 323 10.93 -19.02 -15.73
CA ALA A 323 10.01 -19.99 -15.14
C ALA A 323 9.66 -19.59 -13.71
N LEU A 324 8.38 -19.29 -13.49
CA LEU A 324 7.81 -18.95 -12.18
C LEU A 324 7.50 -20.26 -11.42
N ASP A 325 8.57 -20.93 -10.97
CA ASP A 325 8.51 -22.25 -10.30
C ASP A 325 7.89 -22.17 -8.89
N TYR A 326 7.52 -23.33 -8.30
CA TYR A 326 6.81 -23.44 -7.00
C TYR A 326 7.45 -22.65 -5.86
N LEU A 327 8.77 -22.59 -5.77
CA LEU A 327 9.44 -21.83 -4.70
C LEU A 327 9.33 -20.31 -4.85
N SER A 328 9.01 -19.82 -6.05
CA SER A 328 8.72 -18.40 -6.28
C SER A 328 7.36 -18.03 -5.67
N THR A 329 6.40 -18.97 -5.71
CA THR A 329 5.07 -18.79 -5.14
C THR A 329 4.99 -19.19 -3.66
N HIS A 330 5.82 -20.14 -3.24
CA HIS A 330 5.88 -20.70 -1.88
C HIS A 330 7.31 -20.64 -1.31
N PRO A 331 7.73 -19.49 -0.73
CA PRO A 331 9.09 -19.33 -0.24
C PRO A 331 9.38 -20.20 1.00
N ALA A 332 10.68 -20.33 1.32
CA ALA A 332 11.22 -20.92 2.56
C ALA A 332 11.13 -22.46 2.72
N ALA A 333 11.38 -23.22 1.65
CA ALA A 333 11.31 -24.69 1.70
C ALA A 333 12.21 -25.38 2.75
N SER A 334 13.42 -24.89 3.02
CA SER A 334 14.34 -25.51 3.99
C SER A 334 13.83 -25.45 5.44
N GLU A 335 13.27 -24.30 5.84
CA GLU A 335 12.65 -24.09 7.16
C GLU A 335 11.43 -25.00 7.33
N ARG A 336 10.59 -25.09 6.28
CA ARG A 336 9.38 -25.92 6.26
C ARG A 336 9.67 -27.42 6.36
N VAL A 337 10.73 -27.90 5.71
CA VAL A 337 11.20 -29.29 5.83
C VAL A 337 11.61 -29.60 7.27
N GLU A 338 12.32 -28.69 7.93
CA GLU A 338 12.76 -28.88 9.31
C GLU A 338 11.57 -28.93 10.29
N GLU A 339 10.58 -28.04 10.10
CA GLU A 339 9.35 -28.03 10.89
C GLU A 339 8.50 -29.30 10.68
N ALA A 340 8.29 -29.73 9.43
CA ALA A 340 7.55 -30.95 9.12
C ALA A 340 8.19 -32.21 9.75
N MET A 341 9.52 -32.26 9.81
CA MET A 341 10.25 -33.38 10.43
C MET A 341 10.16 -33.41 11.97
N LYS A 342 9.82 -32.28 12.60
CA LYS A 342 9.61 -32.18 14.05
C LYS A 342 8.20 -32.61 14.48
N ALA A 343 7.22 -32.56 13.59
CA ALA A 343 5.81 -32.88 13.86
C ALA A 343 5.51 -34.40 14.02
N ARG A 344 6.45 -35.17 14.59
CA ARG A 344 6.33 -36.63 14.82
C ARG A 344 5.30 -37.00 15.88
#